data_AF-A0A183TW86-F1
#
_entry.id   AF-A0A183TW86-F1
#
_cell.length_a   1.000
_cell.length_b   1.000
_cell.length_c   1.000
_cell.angle_alpha   90.00
_cell.angle_beta   90.00
_cell.angle_gamma   90.00
#
_symmetry.space_group_name_H-M   'P 1'
#
loop_
_entity.id
_entity.type
_entity.pdbx_description
1 polymer ?
#
loop_
_entity_poly.entity_id
_entity_poly.type
_entity_poly.pdbx_seq_one_letter_code
_entity_poly.pdbx_strand_id
1 'polypeptide(L)'
;MERRMVGVRRLQHIVIEDLSSRYGAKDVVEEMYKRKQRWGGHVARMKGNRWTKRMVEWYPRDVKRPRRRPPARREDPLRRVCGVPWMRRAHEGDRWKICQLHG
;
A
#
# COMPACT_ATOMS: atom_id res chain seq x y z
N MET A 1 -10.63 5.96 -5.28
CA MET A 1 -10.24 4.86 -6.20
C MET A 1 -11.45 3.98 -6.46
N GLU A 2 -12.10 3.48 -5.41
CA GLU A 2 -13.35 2.70 -5.45
C GLU A 2 -14.41 3.29 -6.39
N ARG A 3 -14.71 4.60 -6.28
CA ARG A 3 -15.63 5.29 -7.21
C ARG A 3 -15.26 5.13 -8.69
N ARG A 4 -13.96 5.26 -9.03
CA ARG A 4 -13.49 5.08 -10.41
C ARG A 4 -13.57 3.62 -10.84
N MET A 5 -13.35 2.67 -9.95
CA MET A 5 -13.42 1.23 -10.24
C MET A 5 -14.85 0.78 -10.55
N VAL A 6 -15.84 1.36 -9.87
CA VAL A 6 -17.27 1.04 -10.03
C VAL A 6 -17.96 1.96 -11.05
N GLY A 7 -17.26 2.96 -11.59
CA GLY A 7 -17.83 3.92 -12.55
C GLY A 7 -18.74 4.99 -11.94
N VAL A 8 -18.70 5.19 -10.62
CA VAL A 8 -19.52 6.17 -9.90
C VAL A 8 -18.88 7.57 -9.94
N ARG A 9 -19.66 8.56 -10.37
CA ARG A 9 -19.25 9.98 -10.40
C ARG A 9 -19.42 10.62 -9.02
N ARG A 10 -18.61 11.63 -8.69
CA ARG A 10 -18.73 12.37 -7.41
C ARG A 10 -20.10 13.06 -7.27
N LEU A 11 -20.70 13.48 -8.38
CA LEU A 11 -22.02 14.12 -8.44
C LEU A 11 -23.17 13.22 -8.00
N GLN A 12 -22.97 11.91 -7.93
CA GLN A 12 -24.03 10.98 -7.51
C GLN A 12 -24.18 10.94 -5.98
N HIS A 13 -23.32 11.63 -5.21
CA HIS A 13 -23.38 11.73 -3.74
C HIS A 13 -23.51 10.41 -2.95
N ILE A 14 -23.32 9.24 -3.60
CA ILE A 14 -23.33 7.91 -2.96
C ILE A 14 -22.20 7.85 -1.94
N VAL A 15 -22.44 7.38 -0.72
CA VAL A 15 -21.42 7.29 0.33
C VAL A 15 -20.43 6.15 0.04
N ILE A 16 -19.18 6.25 0.51
CA ILE A 16 -18.14 5.24 0.26
C ILE A 16 -18.50 3.86 0.87
N GLU A 17 -19.16 3.85 2.02
CA GLU A 17 -19.63 2.63 2.67
C GLU A 17 -20.68 1.91 1.81
N ASP A 18 -21.62 2.66 1.25
CA ASP A 18 -22.64 2.13 0.35
C ASP A 18 -22.02 1.61 -0.95
N LEU A 19 -20.99 2.30 -1.46
CA LEU A 19 -20.20 1.86 -2.60
C LEU A 19 -19.48 0.54 -2.34
N SER A 20 -18.94 0.40 -1.13
CA SER A 20 -18.22 -0.79 -0.67
C SER A 20 -19.14 -1.97 -0.44
N SER A 21 -20.33 -1.72 0.10
CA SER A 21 -21.36 -2.73 0.38
C SER A 21 -22.03 -3.24 -0.89
N ARG A 22 -22.53 -2.33 -1.74
CA ARG A 22 -23.33 -2.70 -2.92
C ARG A 22 -22.52 -3.23 -4.10
N TYR A 23 -21.27 -2.79 -4.24
CA TYR A 23 -20.48 -3.06 -5.45
C TYR A 23 -19.19 -3.85 -5.18
N GLY A 24 -19.00 -4.39 -3.97
CA GLY A 24 -17.85 -5.24 -3.63
C GLY A 24 -16.49 -4.52 -3.66
N ALA A 25 -16.48 -3.18 -3.67
CA ALA A 25 -15.24 -2.40 -3.82
C ALA A 25 -14.25 -2.62 -2.65
N LYS A 26 -14.76 -2.98 -1.47
CA LYS A 26 -13.96 -3.29 -0.28
C LYS A 26 -13.01 -4.48 -0.54
N ASP A 27 -13.50 -5.51 -1.20
CA ASP A 27 -12.74 -6.74 -1.45
C ASP A 27 -11.61 -6.51 -2.46
N VAL A 28 -11.88 -5.70 -3.49
CA VAL A 28 -10.86 -5.28 -4.47
C VAL A 28 -9.75 -4.46 -3.82
N VAL A 29 -10.12 -3.52 -2.94
CA VAL A 29 -9.15 -2.69 -2.21
C VAL A 29 -8.34 -3.54 -1.25
N GLU A 30 -8.96 -4.43 -0.50
CA GLU A 30 -8.26 -5.36 0.39
C GLU A 30 -7.26 -6.21 -0.40
N GLU A 31 -7.68 -6.81 -1.52
CA GLU A 31 -6.78 -7.63 -2.34
C GLU A 31 -5.65 -6.79 -2.96
N MET A 32 -5.88 -5.53 -3.33
CA MET A 32 -4.81 -4.61 -3.77
C MET A 32 -3.74 -4.43 -2.68
N TYR A 33 -4.16 -4.19 -1.44
CA TYR A 33 -3.23 -4.04 -0.32
C TYR A 33 -2.54 -5.36 0.04
N LYS A 34 -3.26 -6.49 0.01
CA LYS A 34 -2.68 -7.85 0.17
C LYS A 34 -1.60 -8.12 -0.85
N ARG A 35 -1.86 -7.86 -2.13
CA ARG A 35 -0.86 -8.02 -3.21
C ARG A 35 0.35 -7.12 -2.99
N LYS A 36 0.14 -5.86 -2.62
CA LYS A 36 1.23 -4.93 -2.32
C LYS A 36 2.06 -5.40 -1.11
N GLN A 37 1.41 -5.94 -0.07
CA GLN A 37 2.09 -6.53 1.08
C GLN A 37 2.89 -7.78 0.66
N ARG A 38 2.31 -8.73 -0.07
CA ARG A 38 3.05 -9.91 -0.58
C ARG A 38 4.31 -9.49 -1.34
N TRP A 39 4.18 -8.52 -2.25
CA TRP A 39 5.32 -7.97 -2.99
C TRP A 39 6.35 -7.30 -2.07
N GLY A 40 5.90 -6.44 -1.15
CA GLY A 40 6.79 -5.75 -0.20
C GLY A 40 7.59 -6.73 0.66
N GLY A 41 6.95 -7.81 1.13
CA GLY A 41 7.63 -8.84 1.90
C GLY A 41 8.59 -9.69 1.07
N HIS A 42 8.24 -9.99 -0.17
CA HIS A 42 9.17 -10.64 -1.11
C HIS A 42 10.42 -9.78 -1.32
N VAL A 43 10.28 -8.47 -1.56
CA VAL A 43 11.40 -7.55 -1.72
C VAL A 43 12.26 -7.45 -0.45
N ALA A 44 11.65 -7.34 0.73
CA ALA A 44 12.38 -7.26 1.99
C ALA A 44 13.26 -8.50 2.26
N ARG A 45 12.78 -9.68 1.83
CA ARG A 45 13.52 -10.96 1.95
C ARG A 45 14.46 -11.25 0.78
N MET A 46 14.50 -10.42 -0.26
CA MET A 46 15.48 -10.60 -1.33
C MET A 46 16.91 -10.50 -0.77
N LYS A 47 17.74 -11.49 -1.13
CA LYS A 47 19.18 -11.49 -0.84
C LYS A 47 19.96 -10.71 -1.90
N GLY A 48 21.10 -10.15 -1.49
CA GLY A 48 22.04 -9.45 -2.36
C GLY A 48 21.65 -7.99 -2.69
N ASN A 49 22.41 -7.39 -3.61
CA ASN A 49 22.31 -5.97 -3.98
C ASN A 49 21.39 -5.72 -5.18
N ARG A 50 20.26 -6.44 -5.27
CA ARG A 50 19.35 -6.33 -6.41
C ARG A 50 18.78 -4.91 -6.49
N TRP A 51 18.71 -4.36 -7.70
CA TRP A 51 18.21 -3.01 -7.96
C TRP A 51 16.85 -2.72 -7.32
N THR A 52 15.93 -3.69 -7.35
CA THR A 52 14.60 -3.58 -6.73
C THR A 52 14.66 -3.32 -5.23
N LYS A 53 15.56 -4.01 -4.52
CA LYS A 53 15.73 -3.84 -3.07
C LYS A 53 16.36 -2.49 -2.76
N ARG A 54 17.43 -2.12 -3.49
CA ARG A 54 18.06 -0.80 -3.41
C ARG A 54 17.04 0.32 -3.60
N MET A 55 16.23 0.26 -4.65
CA MET A 55 15.20 1.27 -4.94
C MET A 55 14.15 1.42 -3.83
N VAL A 56 13.83 0.34 -3.12
CA VAL A 56 12.82 0.34 -2.05
C VAL A 56 13.41 0.81 -0.72
N GLU A 57 14.64 0.44 -0.42
CA GLU A 57 15.38 0.88 0.77
C GLU A 57 15.92 2.31 0.63
N TRP A 58 16.04 2.80 -0.61
CA TRP A 58 16.60 4.12 -0.88
C TRP A 58 15.70 5.24 -0.32
N TYR A 59 16.25 5.94 0.66
CA TYR A 59 15.64 7.12 1.28
C TYR A 59 16.57 8.32 1.09
N PRO A 60 16.25 9.28 0.21
CA PRO A 60 17.02 10.50 0.10
C PRO A 60 16.80 11.34 1.37
N ARG A 61 17.80 11.35 2.27
CA ARG A 61 17.80 12.15 3.51
C ARG A 61 17.99 13.64 3.21
N ASP A 62 18.78 13.94 2.19
CA ASP A 62 19.32 15.28 1.95
C ASP A 62 18.54 16.06 0.87
N VAL A 63 17.51 15.45 0.27
CA VAL A 63 16.75 16.05 -0.82
C VAL A 63 15.31 16.31 -0.39
N LYS A 64 14.91 17.59 -0.41
CA LYS A 64 13.51 17.99 -0.23
C LYS A 64 12.73 17.70 -1.52
N ARG A 65 11.48 17.23 -1.38
CA ARG A 65 10.62 17.00 -2.55
C ARG A 65 10.27 18.32 -3.24
N PRO A 66 10.24 18.37 -4.58
CA PRO A 66 9.78 19.55 -5.30
C PRO A 66 8.31 19.83 -4.98
N ARG A 67 7.96 21.13 -4.92
CA ARG A 67 6.57 21.58 -4.75
C ARG A 67 5.69 20.93 -5.82
N ARG A 68 4.47 20.54 -5.46
CA ARG A 68 3.44 19.88 -6.31
C ARG A 68 3.55 18.38 -6.54
N ARG A 69 4.62 17.68 -6.13
CA ARG A 69 4.59 16.21 -6.17
C ARG A 69 3.58 15.67 -5.14
N PRO A 70 2.80 14.62 -5.48
CA PRO A 70 1.93 13.98 -4.52
C PRO A 70 2.71 13.60 -3.24
N PRO A 71 2.14 13.83 -2.05
CA PRO A 71 2.81 13.52 -0.78
C PRO A 71 3.07 12.01 -0.65
N ALA A 72 2.22 11.19 -1.30
CA ALA A 72 2.28 9.75 -1.25
C ALA A 72 3.63 9.19 -1.74
N ARG A 73 4.17 8.26 -0.98
CA ARG A 73 5.36 7.46 -1.28
C ARG A 73 4.95 6.05 -1.64
N ARG A 74 5.84 5.35 -2.35
CA ARG A 74 5.65 3.94 -2.69
C ARG A 74 5.42 3.07 -1.44
N GLU A 75 6.12 3.40 -0.37
CA GLU A 75 6.06 2.76 0.95
C GLU A 75 4.79 3.06 1.75
N ASP A 76 4.09 4.18 1.49
CA ASP A 76 3.00 4.64 2.37
C ASP A 76 1.88 3.62 2.55
N PRO A 77 1.43 2.88 1.52
CA PRO A 77 0.46 1.81 1.72
C PRO A 77 0.96 0.68 2.63
N LEU A 78 2.25 0.34 2.57
CA LEU A 78 2.87 -0.64 3.47
C LEU A 78 3.00 -0.07 4.87
N ARG A 79 3.33 1.22 5.02
CA ARG A 79 3.36 1.89 6.33
C ARG A 79 1.98 2.02 6.96
N ARG A 80 0.94 2.24 6.16
CA ARG A 80 -0.45 2.30 6.61
C ARG A 80 -0.92 0.94 7.15
N VAL A 81 -0.64 -0.13 6.42
CA VAL A 81 -1.17 -1.47 6.72
C VAL A 81 -0.25 -2.25 7.68
N CYS A 82 1.05 -2.18 7.47
CA CYS A 82 2.08 -2.94 8.19
C CYS A 82 2.94 -2.04 9.08
N GLY A 83 2.49 -0.83 9.42
CA GLY A 83 3.20 0.15 10.27
C GLY A 83 4.59 0.61 9.76
N VAL A 84 5.24 1.48 10.51
CA VAL A 84 6.57 2.01 10.14
C VAL A 84 7.65 0.93 10.01
N PRO A 85 7.81 -0.06 10.92
CA PRO A 85 8.86 -1.07 10.82
C PRO A 85 8.49 -2.24 9.89
N TRP A 86 7.80 -2.00 8.78
CA TRP A 86 7.29 -3.05 7.89
C TRP A 86 8.41 -3.89 7.26
N MET A 87 9.54 -3.29 6.87
CA MET A 87 10.67 -4.04 6.27
C MET A 87 11.28 -5.03 7.25
N ARG A 88 11.50 -4.61 8.51
CA ARG A 88 12.01 -5.48 9.57
C ARG A 88 11.06 -6.64 9.84
N ARG A 89 9.77 -6.34 10.02
CA ARG A 89 8.73 -7.37 10.21
C ARG A 89 8.64 -8.36 9.05
N ALA A 90 8.86 -7.90 7.82
CA ALA A 90 8.86 -8.75 6.65
C ALA A 90 10.07 -9.67 6.57
N HIS A 91 11.22 -9.22 7.08
CA HIS A 91 12.46 -9.97 7.12
C HIS A 91 12.42 -11.08 8.18
N GLU A 92 11.86 -10.81 9.35
CA GLU A 92 11.80 -11.73 10.49
C GLU A 92 10.79 -12.89 10.32
N GLY A 93 9.99 -12.91 9.24
CA GLY A 93 9.11 -14.04 8.89
C GLY A 93 7.86 -14.17 9.77
N ASP A 94 8.03 -14.32 11.09
CA ASP A 94 6.97 -14.67 12.05
C ASP A 94 5.93 -13.55 12.27
N ARG A 95 6.30 -12.31 11.94
CA ARG A 95 5.43 -11.12 12.09
C ARG A 95 4.86 -10.63 10.76
N TRP A 96 5.14 -11.30 9.65
CA TRP A 96 4.61 -10.94 8.32
C TRP A 96 3.26 -11.60 8.02
N LYS A 97 2.30 -11.42 8.93
CA LYS A 97 0.91 -11.82 8.66
C LYS A 97 0.31 -10.84 7.67
N ILE A 98 -0.49 -11.34 6.74
CA ILE A 98 -1.28 -10.49 5.86
C ILE A 98 -2.18 -9.63 6.75
N CYS A 99 -1.94 -8.33 6.77
CA CYS A 99 -2.72 -7.41 7.58
C CYS A 99 -4.04 -7.19 6.85
N GLN A 100 -5.13 -7.65 7.45
CA GLN A 100 -6.47 -7.31 6.97
C GLN A 100 -6.69 -5.81 7.19
N LEU A 101 -7.24 -5.14 6.19
CA LEU A 101 -7.74 -3.78 6.37
C LEU A 101 -8.99 -3.92 7.25
N HIS A 102 -8.85 -3.77 8.57
CA HIS A 102 -10.02 -3.54 9.39
C HIS A 102 -10.64 -2.21 8.94
N GLY A 103 -11.91 -2.30 8.51
CA GLY A 103 -12.72 -1.19 8.03
C GLY A 103 -12.97 -0.18 9.13
#